data_AF-A0A7S2SR55-F1
#
_entry.id   AF-A0A7S2SR55-F1
#
_cell.length_a   1.000
_cell.length_b   1.000
_cell.length_c   1.000
_cell.angle_alpha   90.00
_cell.angle_beta   90.00
_cell.angle_gamma   90.00
#
_symmetry.space_group_name_H-M   'P 1'
#
loop_
_entity.id
_entity.type
_entity.pdbx_description
1 polymer ?
#
loop_
_entity_poly.entity_id
_entity_poly.type
_entity_poly.pdbx_seq_one_letter_code
_entity_poly.pdbx_strand_id
1 'polypeptide(L)'
;AGVLQQALDAEWAQGHEIGGSWGILLCDSFKGLPLSSSPNDSDWWWEQRQLKVGEAEVRQVFQAHFPDVPIREPGEAVGTEWMHAHFFPGYVRESMPTVTSTLGPAGSPAGDIAILRVDLDMYEGYLDTLRALAPRVPPGGFIVADDY
;
A
#
# COMPACT_ATOMS: atom_id res chain seq x y z
N ALA A 1 -11.31 -32.61 1.31
CA ALA A 1 -9.84 -32.52 1.15
C ALA A 1 -9.44 -32.36 -0.32
N GLY A 2 -9.85 -33.26 -1.23
CA GLY A 2 -9.40 -33.22 -2.64
C GLY A 2 -9.81 -32.01 -3.48
N VAL A 3 -10.97 -31.41 -3.22
CA VAL A 3 -11.49 -30.26 -4.00
C VAL A 3 -10.70 -28.98 -3.72
N LEU A 4 -10.28 -28.75 -2.47
CA LEU A 4 -9.49 -27.57 -2.10
C LEU A 4 -8.08 -27.64 -2.68
N GLN A 5 -7.46 -28.82 -2.60
CA GLN A 5 -6.12 -29.03 -3.17
C GLN A 5 -6.14 -28.85 -4.69
N GLN A 6 -7.15 -29.37 -5.40
CA GLN A 6 -7.29 -29.16 -6.84
C GLN A 6 -7.50 -27.69 -7.21
N ALA A 7 -8.22 -26.91 -6.40
CA ALA A 7 -8.41 -25.47 -6.64
C ALA A 7 -7.10 -24.70 -6.46
N LEU A 8 -6.35 -24.99 -5.39
CA LEU A 8 -5.02 -24.39 -5.14
C LEU A 8 -4.01 -24.77 -6.23
N ASP A 9 -3.98 -26.05 -6.62
CA ASP A 9 -3.08 -26.54 -7.67
C ASP A 9 -3.41 -25.89 -9.03
N ALA A 10 -4.69 -25.65 -9.34
CA ALA A 10 -5.12 -24.97 -10.55
C ALA A 10 -4.76 -23.48 -10.55
N GLU A 11 -4.89 -22.80 -9.42
CA GLU A 11 -4.48 -21.41 -9.24
C GLU A 11 -2.95 -21.26 -9.37
N TRP A 12 -2.18 -22.15 -8.74
CA TRP A 12 -0.72 -22.15 -8.82
C TRP A 12 -0.19 -22.53 -10.21
N ALA A 13 -0.86 -23.44 -10.91
CA ALA A 13 -0.51 -23.80 -12.28
C ALA A 13 -0.77 -22.66 -13.29
N GLN A 14 -1.64 -21.71 -12.94
CA GLN A 14 -1.92 -20.53 -13.76
C GLN A 14 -0.91 -19.41 -13.59
N GLY A 15 0.03 -19.51 -12.65
CA GLY A 15 1.17 -18.60 -12.41
C GLY A 15 0.97 -17.20 -12.97
N HIS A 16 0.54 -16.24 -12.15
CA HIS A 16 0.27 -14.88 -12.62
C HIS A 16 1.51 -14.31 -13.30
N GLU A 17 1.38 -13.94 -14.59
CA GLU A 17 2.43 -13.23 -15.30
C GLU A 17 2.77 -11.97 -14.51
N ILE A 18 4.05 -11.90 -14.12
CA ILE A 18 4.60 -10.75 -13.45
C ILE A 18 4.63 -9.63 -14.50
N GLY A 19 3.67 -8.69 -14.41
CA GLY A 19 3.45 -7.66 -15.42
C GLY A 19 4.71 -6.85 -15.75
N GLY A 20 4.75 -6.26 -16.94
CA GLY A 20 5.88 -5.45 -17.41
C GLY A 20 6.03 -4.06 -16.76
N SER A 21 5.15 -3.69 -15.83
CA SER A 21 5.16 -2.41 -15.11
C SER A 21 4.72 -2.59 -13.66
N TRP A 22 5.39 -1.89 -12.74
CA TRP A 22 5.16 -1.96 -11.29
C TRP A 22 4.84 -0.58 -10.70
N GLY A 23 3.79 -0.53 -9.88
CA GLY A 23 3.45 0.66 -9.10
C GLY A 23 3.98 0.56 -7.66
N ILE A 24 4.65 1.61 -7.19
CA ILE A 24 4.97 1.81 -5.77
C ILE A 24 3.92 2.75 -5.19
N LEU A 25 3.13 2.28 -4.23
CA LEU A 25 2.06 3.07 -3.59
C LEU A 25 2.56 3.58 -2.23
N LEU A 26 2.80 4.88 -2.12
CA LEU A 26 3.30 5.54 -0.91
C LEU A 26 2.14 6.23 -0.20
N CYS A 27 1.63 5.60 0.86
CA CYS A 27 0.44 6.04 1.57
C CYS A 27 0.83 6.61 2.94
N ASP A 28 0.69 7.91 3.15
CA ASP A 28 1.02 8.58 4.41
C ASP A 28 0.18 9.85 4.58
N SER A 29 -0.04 10.29 5.81
CA SER A 29 -0.66 11.58 6.08
C SER A 29 0.27 12.77 5.76
N PHE A 30 1.58 12.52 5.81
CA PHE A 30 2.69 13.47 5.85
C PHE A 30 2.52 14.53 6.96
N LYS A 31 1.76 14.19 7.99
CA LYS A 31 1.34 15.04 9.09
C LYS A 31 1.58 14.39 10.45
N GLY A 32 2.16 13.18 10.47
CA GLY A 32 2.34 12.34 11.66
C GLY A 32 1.14 11.41 11.88
N LEU A 33 1.07 10.81 13.06
CA LEU A 33 -0.04 9.95 13.47
C LEU A 33 -1.26 10.78 13.89
N PRO A 34 -2.51 10.31 13.65
CA PRO A 34 -3.75 11.01 14.04
C PRO A 34 -4.04 10.91 15.54
N LEU A 35 -4.99 11.72 16.02
CA LEU A 35 -5.61 11.50 17.32
C LEU A 35 -6.35 10.17 17.29
N SER A 36 -6.30 9.44 18.40
CA SER A 36 -6.95 8.15 18.50
C SER A 36 -8.47 8.31 18.38
N SER A 37 -9.10 7.45 17.60
CA SER A 37 -10.57 7.34 17.58
C SER A 37 -11.11 6.09 18.28
N SER A 38 -10.22 5.30 18.88
CA SER A 38 -10.51 3.98 19.43
C SER A 38 -9.84 3.80 20.79
N PRO A 39 -10.46 3.10 21.77
CA PRO A 39 -9.82 2.81 23.04
C PRO A 39 -8.59 1.87 22.93
N ASN A 40 -8.36 1.26 21.76
CA ASN A 40 -7.19 0.41 21.52
C ASN A 40 -5.93 1.22 21.15
N ASP A 41 -6.07 2.52 20.94
CA ASP A 41 -4.98 3.43 20.61
C ASP A 41 -4.92 4.58 21.64
N SER A 42 -3.75 5.20 21.74
CA SER A 42 -3.49 6.31 22.65
C SER A 42 -3.21 7.61 21.89
N ASP A 43 -3.74 8.72 22.39
CA ASP A 43 -3.38 10.07 21.92
C ASP A 43 -1.88 10.39 22.11
N TRP A 44 -1.14 9.58 22.87
CA TRP A 44 0.32 9.67 22.95
C TRP A 44 0.98 9.59 21.56
N TRP A 45 0.42 8.80 20.64
CA TRP A 45 0.91 8.68 19.26
C TRP A 45 0.83 10.02 18.49
N TRP A 46 -0.26 10.78 18.68
CA TRP A 46 -0.43 12.12 18.09
C TRP A 46 0.64 13.11 18.57
N GLU A 47 1.17 12.92 19.78
CA GLU A 47 2.19 13.79 20.37
C GLU A 47 3.60 13.49 19.82
N GLN A 48 3.82 12.34 19.17
CA GLN A 48 5.13 11.93 18.64
C GLN A 48 5.51 12.71 17.38
N ARG A 49 5.90 13.98 17.55
CA ARG A 49 6.25 14.87 16.44
C ARG A 49 7.44 14.39 15.61
N GLN A 50 8.31 13.54 16.16
CA GLN A 50 9.41 12.92 15.42
C GLN A 50 8.95 11.93 14.33
N LEU A 51 7.72 11.43 14.41
CA LEU A 51 7.13 10.53 13.41
C LEU A 51 6.46 11.32 12.25
N LYS A 52 6.62 12.64 12.22
CA LYS A 52 6.10 13.48 11.14
C LYS A 52 7.23 13.88 10.20
N VAL A 53 7.04 13.56 8.91
CA VAL A 53 7.84 14.07 7.81
C VAL A 53 6.91 14.68 6.74
N GLY A 54 7.33 15.78 6.13
CA GLY A 54 6.51 16.48 5.13
C GLY A 54 6.59 15.82 3.75
N GLU A 55 5.48 15.83 3.00
CA GLU A 55 5.39 15.18 1.68
C GLU A 55 6.47 15.67 0.70
N ALA A 56 6.70 16.99 0.65
CA ALA A 56 7.71 17.58 -0.23
C ALA A 56 9.12 17.06 0.07
N GLU A 57 9.46 16.86 1.35
CA GLU A 57 10.73 16.29 1.77
C GLU A 57 10.83 14.81 1.37
N VAL A 58 9.78 14.03 1.61
CA VAL A 58 9.74 12.62 1.21
C VAL A 58 9.86 12.47 -0.30
N ARG A 59 9.14 13.27 -1.09
CA ARG A 59 9.24 13.26 -2.55
C ARG A 59 10.64 13.61 -3.02
N GLN A 60 11.26 14.63 -2.41
CA GLN A 60 12.63 15.02 -2.74
C GLN A 60 13.63 13.90 -2.46
N VAL A 61 13.55 13.28 -1.27
CA VAL A 61 14.42 12.15 -0.88
C VAL A 61 14.18 10.94 -1.78
N PHE A 62 12.91 10.60 -2.05
CA PHE A 62 12.54 9.52 -2.95
C PHE A 62 13.16 9.71 -4.33
N GLN A 63 12.99 10.90 -4.94
CA GLN A 63 13.56 11.17 -6.27
C GLN A 63 15.09 11.19 -6.27
N ALA A 64 15.72 11.58 -5.16
CA ALA A 64 17.18 11.53 -5.03
C ALA A 64 17.71 10.09 -5.00
N HIS A 65 16.97 9.15 -4.39
CA HIS A 65 17.34 7.73 -4.35
C HIS A 65 16.90 6.94 -5.58
N PHE A 66 15.79 7.35 -6.21
CA PHE A 66 15.18 6.68 -7.36
C PHE A 66 14.97 7.66 -8.52
N PRO A 67 16.05 8.24 -9.10
CA PRO A 67 15.96 9.32 -10.08
C PRO A 67 15.23 8.94 -11.36
N ASP A 68 15.24 7.67 -11.74
CA ASP A 68 14.61 7.15 -12.96
C ASP A 68 13.16 6.67 -12.75
N VAL A 69 12.63 6.77 -11.52
CA VAL A 69 11.26 6.38 -11.19
C VAL A 69 10.38 7.62 -11.24
N PRO A 70 9.49 7.76 -12.23
CA PRO A 70 8.58 8.87 -12.26
C PRO A 70 7.58 8.77 -11.12
N ILE A 71 7.34 9.89 -10.46
CA ILE A 71 6.20 10.06 -9.56
C ILE A 71 5.00 10.49 -10.41
N ARG A 72 3.92 9.74 -10.31
CA ARG A 72 2.64 9.96 -10.97
C ARG A 72 1.62 10.38 -9.93
N GLU A 73 0.67 11.21 -10.34
CA GLU A 73 -0.49 11.51 -9.52
C GLU A 73 -1.63 10.49 -9.77
N PRO A 74 -2.46 10.16 -8.77
CA PRO A 74 -3.60 9.26 -8.97
C PRO A 74 -4.50 9.71 -10.12
N GLY A 75 -4.75 8.81 -11.08
CA GLY A 75 -5.56 9.07 -12.28
C GLY A 75 -4.79 9.53 -13.51
N GLU A 76 -3.48 9.76 -13.40
CA GLU A 76 -2.63 9.92 -14.58
C GLU A 76 -2.53 8.62 -15.38
N ALA A 77 -2.42 8.73 -16.71
CA ALA A 77 -2.28 7.57 -17.57
C ALA A 77 -0.99 6.80 -17.24
N VAL A 78 -1.10 5.48 -17.11
CA VAL A 78 0.06 4.59 -16.95
C VAL A 78 0.92 4.72 -18.20
N GLY A 79 2.18 5.14 -18.02
CA GLY A 79 3.14 5.26 -19.10
C GLY A 79 3.75 3.92 -19.50
N THR A 80 4.86 3.98 -20.23
CA THR A 80 5.59 2.79 -20.70
C THR A 80 6.70 2.37 -19.75
N GLU A 81 6.83 3.05 -18.60
CA GLU A 81 7.86 2.79 -17.64
C GLU A 81 7.62 1.45 -16.92
N TRP A 82 8.70 0.70 -16.72
CA TRP A 82 8.66 -0.55 -15.98
C TRP A 82 8.37 -0.34 -14.49
N MET A 83 8.55 0.89 -13.97
CA MET A 83 8.24 1.25 -12.59
C MET A 83 7.79 2.71 -12.48
N HIS A 84 6.87 2.99 -11.57
CA HIS A 84 6.42 4.34 -11.24
C HIS A 84 5.93 4.39 -9.79
N ALA A 85 5.89 5.59 -9.20
CA ALA A 85 5.43 5.78 -7.83
C ALA A 85 4.18 6.65 -7.79
N HIS A 86 3.27 6.36 -6.87
CA HIS A 86 2.10 7.19 -6.56
C HIS A 86 2.14 7.58 -5.09
N PHE A 87 1.88 8.84 -4.80
CA PHE A 87 1.74 9.34 -3.43
C PHE A 87 0.26 9.51 -3.10
N PHE A 88 -0.16 9.02 -1.95
CA PHE A 88 -1.53 9.12 -1.46
C PHE A 88 -1.55 9.89 -0.13
N PRO A 89 -1.50 11.23 -0.16
CA PRO A 89 -1.52 12.04 1.04
C PRO A 89 -2.86 11.95 1.76
N GLY A 90 -2.83 11.65 3.06
CA GLY A 90 -4.00 11.59 3.93
C GLY A 90 -3.86 10.47 4.97
N TYR A 91 -4.56 10.61 6.10
CA TYR A 91 -4.61 9.50 7.05
C TYR A 91 -5.25 8.29 6.37
N VAL A 92 -4.91 7.07 6.80
CA VAL A 92 -5.35 5.80 6.18
C VAL A 92 -6.84 5.82 5.81
N ARG A 93 -7.72 6.19 6.75
CA ARG A 93 -9.17 6.22 6.47
C ARG A 93 -9.60 7.17 5.36
N GLU A 94 -8.86 8.26 5.18
CA GLU A 94 -9.14 9.29 4.19
C GLU A 94 -8.59 8.89 2.83
N SER A 95 -7.39 8.30 2.79
CA SER A 95 -6.66 8.02 1.55
C SER A 95 -6.98 6.64 0.94
N MET A 96 -7.35 5.64 1.74
CA MET A 96 -7.63 4.28 1.25
C MET A 96 -8.72 4.20 0.15
N PRO A 97 -9.81 4.98 0.16
CA PRO A 97 -10.75 5.03 -0.97
C PRO A 97 -10.08 5.44 -2.30
N THR A 98 -9.14 6.38 -2.25
CA THR A 98 -8.41 6.82 -3.45
C THR A 98 -7.36 5.78 -3.87
N VAL A 99 -6.65 5.17 -2.92
CA VAL A 99 -5.70 4.07 -3.19
C VAL A 99 -6.42 2.92 -3.90
N THR A 100 -7.53 2.43 -3.32
CA THR A 100 -8.25 1.26 -3.84
C THR A 100 -8.94 1.50 -5.18
N SER A 101 -9.32 2.75 -5.49
CA SER A 101 -9.89 3.13 -6.79
C SER A 101 -8.83 3.35 -7.88
N THR A 102 -7.57 3.58 -7.50
CA THR A 102 -6.44 3.64 -8.44
C THR A 102 -6.01 2.24 -8.89
N LEU A 103 -6.24 1.23 -8.06
CA LEU A 103 -5.98 -0.16 -8.40
C LEU A 103 -6.98 -0.69 -9.43
N GLY A 104 -6.48 -1.48 -10.38
CA GLY A 104 -7.32 -2.28 -11.28
C GLY A 104 -8.16 -3.33 -10.54
N PRO A 105 -8.89 -4.18 -11.28
CA PRO A 105 -9.66 -5.29 -10.69
C PRO A 105 -8.75 -6.22 -9.88
N ALA A 106 -9.22 -6.70 -8.72
CA ALA A 106 -8.50 -7.73 -7.95
C ALA A 106 -8.36 -9.02 -8.76
N GLY A 107 -7.25 -9.73 -8.60
CA GLY A 107 -6.84 -10.86 -9.43
C GLY A 107 -6.25 -10.46 -10.78
N SER A 108 -5.86 -9.19 -10.96
CA SER A 108 -5.22 -8.71 -12.19
C SER A 108 -3.86 -8.07 -11.88
N PRO A 109 -2.90 -8.08 -12.84
CA PRO A 109 -1.60 -7.47 -12.63
C PRO A 109 -1.65 -5.98 -12.21
N ALA A 110 -2.68 -5.25 -12.62
CA ALA A 110 -2.86 -3.83 -12.28
C ALA A 110 -3.65 -3.60 -10.97
N GLY A 111 -4.22 -4.65 -10.37
CA GLY A 111 -5.06 -4.57 -9.17
C GLY A 111 -4.54 -5.34 -7.97
N ASP A 112 -3.53 -6.18 -8.16
CA ASP A 112 -2.90 -7.00 -7.13
C ASP A 112 -1.69 -6.29 -6.51
N ILE A 113 -1.47 -6.56 -5.22
CA ILE A 113 -0.38 -6.05 -4.42
C ILE A 113 0.55 -7.22 -4.10
N ALA A 114 1.72 -7.26 -4.73
CA ALA A 114 2.70 -8.32 -4.47
C ALA A 114 3.27 -8.26 -3.04
N ILE A 115 3.50 -7.05 -2.52
CA ILE A 115 4.02 -6.80 -1.18
C ILE A 115 3.20 -5.67 -0.54
N LEU A 116 2.54 -5.97 0.58
CA LEU A 116 1.89 -5.00 1.45
C LEU A 116 2.72 -4.86 2.73
N ARG A 117 3.50 -3.78 2.84
CA ARG A 117 4.18 -3.42 4.09
C ARG A 117 3.28 -2.48 4.89
N VAL A 118 3.01 -2.82 6.15
CA VAL A 118 2.20 -2.01 7.07
C VAL A 118 3.10 -1.58 8.23
N ASP A 119 3.23 -0.26 8.37
CA ASP A 119 4.11 0.42 9.32
C ASP A 119 3.40 1.73 9.70
N LEU A 120 2.55 1.65 10.72
CA LEU A 120 1.60 2.69 11.09
C LEU A 120 1.48 2.89 12.60
N ASP A 121 2.23 2.10 13.40
CA ASP A 121 2.22 2.01 14.87
C ASP A 121 0.85 1.70 15.54
N MET A 122 -0.20 2.43 15.15
CA MET A 122 -1.53 2.43 15.73
C MET A 122 -2.38 1.25 15.25
N TYR A 123 -3.12 0.65 16.18
CA TYR A 123 -4.04 -0.45 15.93
C TYR A 123 -5.08 -0.11 14.85
N GLU A 124 -5.67 1.08 14.91
CA GLU A 124 -6.70 1.51 13.96
C GLU A 124 -6.17 1.67 12.53
N GLY A 125 -4.99 2.29 12.38
CA GLY A 125 -4.33 2.44 11.08
C GLY A 125 -3.98 1.07 10.48
N TYR A 126 -3.50 0.16 11.34
CA TYR A 126 -3.20 -1.21 10.96
C TYR A 126 -4.43 -1.95 10.43
N LEU A 127 -5.53 -1.90 11.18
CA LEU A 127 -6.76 -2.62 10.86
C LEU A 127 -7.45 -2.04 9.61
N ASP A 128 -7.45 -0.72 9.47
CA ASP A 128 -8.04 -0.07 8.30
C ASP A 128 -7.24 -0.39 7.02
N THR A 129 -5.91 -0.45 7.11
CA THR A 129 -5.05 -0.87 6.00
C THR A 129 -5.29 -2.33 5.61
N LEU A 130 -5.31 -3.25 6.59
CA LEU A 130 -5.56 -4.66 6.32
C LEU A 130 -6.94 -4.89 5.70
N ARG A 131 -7.99 -4.23 6.20
CA ARG A 131 -9.34 -4.33 5.63
C ARG A 131 -9.40 -3.86 4.18
N ALA A 132 -8.68 -2.78 3.86
CA ALA A 132 -8.70 -2.21 2.51
C ALA A 132 -7.83 -2.99 1.51
N LEU A 133 -6.62 -3.40 1.92
CA LEU A 133 -5.57 -3.83 1.00
C LEU A 133 -5.18 -5.30 1.11
N ALA A 134 -5.41 -5.98 2.24
CA ALA A 134 -5.09 -7.41 2.34
C ALA A 134 -5.83 -8.28 1.30
N PRO A 135 -7.11 -8.00 0.93
CA PRO A 135 -7.78 -8.72 -0.16
C PRO A 135 -7.17 -8.52 -1.55
N ARG A 136 -6.25 -7.57 -1.71
CA ARG A 136 -5.51 -7.33 -2.95
C ARG A 136 -4.18 -8.10 -3.00
N VAL A 137 -3.78 -8.78 -1.94
CA VAL A 137 -2.55 -9.57 -1.91
C VAL A 137 -2.87 -11.00 -2.37
N PRO A 138 -2.40 -11.44 -3.55
CA PRO A 138 -2.71 -12.77 -4.07
C PRO A 138 -1.93 -13.86 -3.31
N PRO A 139 -2.32 -15.14 -3.43
CA PRO A 139 -1.50 -16.23 -2.93
C PRO A 139 -0.06 -16.17 -3.46
N GLY A 140 0.91 -16.27 -2.55
CA GLY A 140 2.34 -16.07 -2.86
C GLY A 140 2.82 -14.61 -2.70
N GLY A 141 1.91 -13.65 -2.55
CA GLY A 141 2.23 -12.30 -2.09
C GLY A 141 2.54 -12.24 -0.59
N PHE A 142 3.08 -11.12 -0.14
CA PHE A 142 3.53 -10.94 1.25
C PHE A 142 2.82 -9.78 1.93
N ILE A 143 2.41 -10.00 3.18
CA ILE A 143 2.05 -8.93 4.12
C ILE A 143 3.17 -8.86 5.15
N VAL A 144 3.83 -7.70 5.26
CA VAL A 144 4.92 -7.45 6.19
C VAL A 144 4.42 -6.51 7.27
N ALA A 145 4.56 -6.95 8.52
CA ALA A 145 4.19 -6.22 9.72
C ALA A 145 5.44 -5.69 10.41
N ASP A 146 5.61 -4.37 10.48
CA ASP A 146 6.80 -3.78 11.11
C ASP A 146 6.71 -3.87 12.64
N ASP A 147 5.63 -3.35 13.23
CA ASP A 147 5.41 -3.28 14.67
C ASP A 147 4.49 -4.41 15.19
N TYR A 148 4.89 -5.66 14.96
CA TYR A 148 4.15 -6.86 15.42
C TYR A 148 4.51 -7.28 16.85
#